data_AF-A0A653QB05-F1
#
_entry.id   AF-A0A653QB05-F1
#
_cell.length_a   1.000
_cell.length_b   1.000
_cell.length_c   1.000
_cell.angle_alpha   90.00
_cell.angle_beta   90.00
_cell.angle_gamma   90.00
#
_symmetry.space_group_name_H-M   'P 1'
#
loop_
_entity.id
_entity.type
_entity.pdbx_description
1 polymer ?
#
loop_
_entity_poly.entity_id
_entity_poly.type
_entity_poly.pdbx_seq_one_letter_code
_entity_poly.pdbx_strand_id
1 'polypeptide(L)'
;MKTIKLLTGYFLLATLLVSCYAEVIIEDDFIEESAFNTDQVLQSYDLWYVDINATRGNGEVPFLQRAFTVSFDRGVLYANNNIVGIGKTGGGYGIDVGTYGTLRGTVDIDHDIDGSWFLEVYAVNNNTIELYDASTDTSYYLKGYRINNFDYDMVFYDNINYFLQEYDAWEKIYTSNAGAINDFDNENYLQFLPNYFRSSLDAPNTNVSNLRWDFEGDYQVYNVQGDNSLKTLTLDYDFFGNDYFELYVINDSTIELYHPDSGTTYEFKGRGYIEYLKSDSGYDESKKRSKTSNPTMNVERKKAK
;
A
#
# COMPACT_ATOMS: atom_id res chain seq x y z
N MET A 1 39.81 -35.45 -39.39
CA MET A 1 39.22 -34.10 -39.42
C MET A 1 37.72 -34.06 -39.08
N LYS A 2 36.91 -35.08 -39.40
CA LYS A 2 35.46 -35.08 -39.09
C LYS A 2 35.13 -35.35 -37.61
N THR A 3 35.91 -36.20 -36.94
CA THR A 3 35.73 -36.53 -35.51
C THR A 3 36.14 -35.41 -34.56
N ILE A 4 37.24 -34.71 -34.87
CA ILE A 4 37.69 -33.56 -34.07
C ILE A 4 36.66 -32.43 -34.12
N LYS A 5 36.09 -32.13 -35.29
CA LYS A 5 35.01 -31.13 -35.43
C LYS A 5 33.74 -31.49 -34.65
N LEU A 6 33.42 -32.78 -34.55
CA LEU A 6 32.26 -33.26 -33.78
C LEU A 6 32.47 -33.09 -32.27
N LEU A 7 33.68 -33.39 -31.77
CA LEU A 7 34.04 -33.19 -30.37
C LEU A 7 34.08 -31.70 -29.98
N THR A 8 34.56 -30.82 -30.86
CA THR A 8 34.55 -29.37 -30.59
C THR A 8 33.12 -28.81 -30.52
N GLY A 9 32.21 -29.35 -31.34
CA GLY A 9 30.79 -28.96 -31.31
C GLY A 9 30.07 -29.37 -30.02
N TYR A 10 30.35 -30.57 -29.49
CA TYR A 10 29.79 -31.02 -28.22
C TYR A 10 30.34 -30.25 -27.01
N PHE A 11 31.61 -29.86 -27.06
CA PHE A 11 32.23 -29.08 -25.97
C PHE A 11 31.65 -27.66 -25.88
N LEU A 12 31.37 -27.02 -27.01
CA LEU A 12 30.75 -25.68 -27.07
C LEU A 12 29.29 -25.67 -26.60
N LEU A 13 28.55 -26.76 -26.81
CA LEU A 13 27.17 -26.88 -26.32
C LEU A 13 27.12 -27.12 -24.80
N ALA A 14 28.12 -27.80 -24.24
CA ALA A 14 28.24 -28.04 -22.80
C ALA A 14 28.58 -26.76 -22.02
N THR A 15 29.30 -25.80 -22.62
CA THR A 15 29.62 -24.50 -21.97
C THR A 15 28.45 -23.51 -21.95
N LEU A 16 27.40 -23.74 -22.76
CA LEU A 16 26.20 -22.88 -22.80
C LEU A 16 25.09 -23.34 -21.84
N LEU A 17 25.27 -24.48 -21.15
CA LEU A 17 24.36 -25.00 -20.14
C LEU A 17 24.79 -24.68 -18.70
N VAL A 18 25.76 -23.78 -18.51
CA VAL A 18 25.99 -23.19 -17.20
C VAL A 18 24.85 -22.21 -16.97
N SER A 19 23.80 -22.67 -16.29
CA SER A 19 22.79 -21.81 -15.72
C SER A 19 23.50 -20.70 -14.95
N CYS A 20 23.20 -19.43 -15.26
CA CYS A 20 23.36 -18.37 -14.28
C CYS A 20 22.48 -18.77 -13.09
N TYR A 21 23.09 -19.40 -12.09
CA TYR A 21 22.62 -19.23 -10.74
C TYR A 21 22.76 -17.72 -10.52
N ALA A 22 21.63 -17.01 -10.49
CA ALA A 22 21.64 -15.77 -9.75
C ALA A 22 21.96 -16.22 -8.32
N GLU A 23 23.20 -15.97 -7.89
CA GLU A 23 23.44 -15.80 -6.46
C GLU A 23 22.50 -14.67 -6.06
N VAL A 24 21.30 -15.04 -5.62
CA VAL A 24 20.61 -14.23 -4.64
C VAL A 24 21.59 -14.25 -3.49
N ILE A 25 22.37 -13.18 -3.39
CA ILE A 25 23.05 -12.82 -2.17
C ILE A 25 21.88 -12.53 -1.22
N ILE A 26 21.31 -13.59 -0.64
CA ILE A 26 20.81 -13.50 0.71
C ILE A 26 22.12 -13.34 1.47
N GLU A 27 22.47 -12.09 1.79
CA GLU A 27 23.27 -11.87 2.97
C GLU A 27 22.51 -12.65 4.05
N ASP A 28 23.03 -13.82 4.41
CA ASP A 28 22.79 -14.43 5.72
C ASP A 28 23.36 -13.40 6.72
N ASP A 29 22.66 -12.27 6.85
CA ASP A 29 22.79 -11.42 8.01
C ASP A 29 22.37 -12.33 9.15
N PHE A 30 23.37 -12.65 9.96
CA PHE A 30 23.22 -13.42 11.17
C PHE A 30 21.94 -12.94 11.87
N ILE A 31 20.94 -13.83 11.98
CA ILE A 31 19.91 -13.69 12.99
C ILE A 31 20.66 -13.86 14.32
N GLU A 32 21.25 -12.77 14.82
CA GLU A 32 21.83 -12.76 16.16
C GLU A 32 20.68 -13.07 17.12
N GLU A 33 20.82 -14.19 17.83
CA GLU A 33 19.99 -14.53 18.97
C GLU A 33 19.95 -13.30 19.89
N SER A 34 18.76 -12.70 20.03
CA SER A 34 18.55 -11.33 20.49
C SER A 34 19.10 -11.08 21.91
N ALA A 35 20.36 -10.66 22.00
CA ALA A 35 20.99 -10.17 23.22
C ALA A 35 20.75 -8.65 23.42
N PHE A 36 19.84 -8.05 22.67
CA PHE A 36 19.52 -6.63 22.70
C PHE A 36 18.38 -6.32 23.68
N ASN A 37 18.34 -5.08 24.17
CA ASN A 37 17.20 -4.61 24.93
C ASN A 37 16.04 -4.35 23.95
N THR A 38 15.08 -5.27 23.89
CA THR A 38 13.94 -5.22 22.96
C THR A 38 13.14 -3.92 23.08
N ASP A 39 12.96 -3.41 24.30
CA ASP A 39 12.27 -2.14 24.53
C ASP A 39 13.00 -0.97 23.84
N GLN A 40 14.33 -0.95 23.91
CA GLN A 40 15.13 0.06 23.23
C GLN A 40 15.05 -0.06 21.71
N VAL A 41 14.95 -1.27 21.17
CA VAL A 41 14.76 -1.49 19.74
C VAL A 41 13.39 -0.98 19.31
N LEU A 42 12.31 -1.39 19.97
CA LEU A 42 10.96 -0.96 19.60
C LEU A 42 10.76 0.56 19.75
N GLN A 43 11.42 1.20 20.72
CA GLN A 43 11.37 2.66 20.93
C GLN A 43 12.47 3.43 20.17
N SER A 44 13.29 2.78 19.33
CA SER A 44 14.38 3.47 18.63
C SER A 44 13.88 4.46 17.57
N TYR A 45 12.65 4.25 17.09
CA TYR A 45 11.94 5.07 16.12
C TYR A 45 10.58 5.50 16.67
N ASP A 46 10.09 6.63 16.16
CA ASP A 46 8.80 7.18 16.59
C ASP A 46 7.64 6.41 15.92
N LEU A 47 7.85 5.99 14.67
CA LEU A 47 6.88 5.26 13.85
C LEU A 47 7.54 4.03 13.22
N TRP A 48 6.80 2.94 13.18
CA TRP A 48 7.12 1.75 12.41
C TRP A 48 6.09 1.54 11.30
N TYR A 49 6.50 1.74 10.05
CA TYR A 49 5.67 1.45 8.88
C TYR A 49 5.57 -0.06 8.66
N VAL A 50 4.35 -0.57 8.58
CA VAL A 50 4.09 -2.00 8.35
C VAL A 50 4.04 -2.28 6.86
N ASP A 51 5.10 -2.91 6.34
CA ASP A 51 5.23 -3.29 4.93
C ASP A 51 4.55 -4.65 4.68
N ILE A 52 3.26 -4.61 4.39
CA ILE A 52 2.45 -5.81 4.12
C ILE A 52 2.99 -6.62 2.93
N ASN A 53 3.60 -5.96 1.95
CA ASN A 53 4.18 -6.63 0.79
C ASN A 53 5.43 -7.44 1.17
N ALA A 54 6.14 -7.03 2.22
CA ALA A 54 7.30 -7.76 2.76
C ALA A 54 6.93 -8.92 3.69
N THR A 55 5.69 -9.00 4.20
CA THR A 55 5.23 -10.06 5.11
C THR A 55 5.56 -11.46 4.56
N ARG A 56 5.92 -12.43 5.41
CA ARG A 56 6.15 -13.84 5.04
C ARG A 56 5.28 -14.75 5.88
N GLY A 57 5.03 -15.98 5.42
CA GLY A 57 4.11 -16.91 6.06
C GLY A 57 2.69 -16.86 5.51
N ASN A 58 1.82 -17.73 6.04
CA ASN A 58 0.40 -17.84 5.66
C ASN A 58 -0.57 -17.52 6.81
N GLY A 59 -0.05 -17.28 8.02
CA GLY A 59 -0.85 -16.79 9.14
C GLY A 59 -0.97 -15.28 9.14
N GLU A 60 -1.59 -14.74 10.18
CA GLU A 60 -1.86 -13.31 10.31
C GLU A 60 -1.81 -12.87 11.76
N VAL A 61 -1.20 -11.71 11.99
CA VAL A 61 -1.33 -10.95 13.23
C VAL A 61 -2.33 -9.82 12.93
N PRO A 62 -3.60 -9.91 13.37
CA PRO A 62 -4.69 -9.11 12.80
C PRO A 62 -4.51 -7.60 12.89
N PHE A 63 -3.94 -7.09 14.00
CA PHE A 63 -3.68 -5.67 14.17
C PHE A 63 -2.53 -5.18 13.27
N LEU A 64 -1.46 -5.97 13.10
CA LEU A 64 -0.39 -5.65 12.14
C LEU A 64 -0.90 -5.72 10.71
N GLN A 65 -1.77 -6.67 10.39
CA GLN A 65 -2.38 -6.78 9.06
C GLN A 65 -3.23 -5.54 8.69
N ARG A 66 -3.68 -4.76 9.66
CA ARG A 66 -4.55 -3.58 9.45
C ARG A 66 -3.80 -2.25 9.58
N ALA A 67 -2.81 -2.17 10.46
CA ALA A 67 -2.07 -0.95 10.70
C ALA A 67 -1.24 -0.54 9.48
N PHE A 68 -1.29 0.74 9.10
CA PHE A 68 -0.31 1.36 8.19
C PHE A 68 0.99 1.65 8.93
N THR A 69 0.88 2.17 10.16
CA THR A 69 2.01 2.33 11.08
C THR A 69 1.62 1.90 12.49
N VAL A 70 2.61 1.44 13.24
CA VAL A 70 2.50 1.20 14.69
C VAL A 70 3.60 1.97 15.43
N SER A 71 3.34 2.30 16.70
CA SER A 71 4.31 2.96 17.56
C SER A 71 4.30 2.34 18.95
N PHE A 72 5.50 2.14 19.49
CA PHE A 72 5.73 1.63 20.83
C PHE A 72 6.22 2.79 21.69
N ASP A 73 5.44 3.25 22.68
CA ASP A 73 5.86 4.33 23.60
C ASP A 73 5.54 3.95 25.05
N ARG A 74 6.58 3.72 25.86
CA ARG A 74 6.50 3.53 27.32
C ARG A 74 5.42 2.52 27.75
N GLY A 75 5.32 1.40 27.04
CA GLY A 75 4.37 0.32 27.31
C GLY A 75 2.98 0.48 26.68
N VAL A 76 2.73 1.55 25.93
CA VAL A 76 1.50 1.75 25.15
C VAL A 76 1.78 1.46 23.67
N LEU A 77 0.90 0.69 23.04
CA LEU A 77 0.92 0.40 21.61
C LEU A 77 -0.07 1.33 20.90
N TYR A 78 0.41 2.10 19.94
CA TYR A 78 -0.42 2.92 19.07
C TYR A 78 -0.44 2.37 17.65
N ALA A 79 -1.54 2.60 16.92
CA ALA A 79 -1.65 2.24 15.51
C ALA A 79 -2.41 3.28 14.68
N ASN A 80 -1.97 3.48 13.44
CA ASN A 80 -2.73 4.16 12.39
C ASN A 80 -3.39 3.12 11.49
N ASN A 81 -4.67 2.81 11.72
CA ASN A 81 -5.43 1.84 10.93
C ASN A 81 -6.20 2.46 9.76
N ASN A 82 -6.25 3.79 9.69
CA ASN A 82 -6.82 4.55 8.58
C ASN A 82 -5.70 5.32 7.89
N ILE A 83 -5.70 5.32 6.56
CA ILE A 83 -4.79 6.16 5.81
C ILE A 83 -5.27 7.61 5.77
N VAL A 84 -6.59 7.82 5.82
CA VAL A 84 -7.18 9.15 5.98
C VAL A 84 -6.85 9.70 7.36
N GLY A 85 -6.28 10.92 7.39
CA GLY A 85 -5.81 11.55 8.63
C GLY A 85 -4.49 11.01 9.17
N ILE A 86 -3.80 10.12 8.44
CA ILE A 86 -2.45 9.68 8.82
C ILE A 86 -1.51 10.88 8.97
N GLY A 87 -0.66 10.85 10.00
CA GLY A 87 0.22 11.97 10.37
C GLY A 87 -0.45 13.09 11.17
N LYS A 88 -1.79 13.09 11.29
CA LYS A 88 -2.53 14.04 12.15
C LYS A 88 -3.09 13.34 13.39
N THR A 89 -3.66 12.15 13.22
CA THR A 89 -4.28 11.35 14.29
C THR A 89 -3.28 11.04 15.41
N GLY A 90 -3.62 11.37 16.66
CA GLY A 90 -2.74 11.18 17.81
C GLY A 90 -1.41 11.94 17.71
N GLY A 91 -1.36 13.05 16.97
CA GLY A 91 -0.11 13.75 16.69
C GLY A 91 0.81 12.99 15.73
N GLY A 92 0.26 12.04 14.97
CA GLY A 92 0.94 11.18 13.99
C GLY A 92 1.23 9.76 14.49
N TYR A 93 1.21 9.52 15.79
CA TYR A 93 1.39 8.19 16.40
C TYR A 93 0.20 7.24 16.18
N GLY A 94 -0.97 7.77 15.83
CA GLY A 94 -2.21 6.99 15.73
C GLY A 94 -2.99 6.96 17.05
N ILE A 95 -3.86 5.97 17.21
CA ILE A 95 -4.68 5.80 18.41
C ILE A 95 -4.10 4.71 19.30
N ASP A 96 -4.34 4.80 20.60
CA ASP A 96 -4.03 3.72 21.55
C ASP A 96 -4.86 2.48 21.18
N VAL A 97 -4.17 1.35 21.01
CA VAL A 97 -4.77 0.06 20.66
C VAL A 97 -4.42 -1.04 21.66
N GLY A 98 -3.81 -0.68 22.79
CA GLY A 98 -3.46 -1.62 23.84
C GLY A 98 -2.10 -1.33 24.47
N THR A 99 -1.56 -2.34 25.15
CA THR A 99 -0.30 -2.25 25.88
C THR A 99 0.70 -3.28 25.41
N TYR A 100 1.98 -3.04 25.70
CA TYR A 100 3.02 -4.03 25.45
C TYR A 100 4.02 -4.09 26.61
N GLY A 101 4.56 -5.28 26.82
CA GLY A 101 5.75 -5.55 27.61
C GLY A 101 6.81 -6.20 26.73
N THR A 102 8.06 -6.23 27.19
CA THR A 102 9.14 -6.90 26.46
C THR A 102 9.91 -7.86 27.35
N LEU A 103 10.44 -8.92 26.75
CA LEU A 103 11.30 -9.89 27.41
C LEU A 103 12.30 -10.48 26.41
N ARG A 104 13.58 -10.10 26.51
CA ARG A 104 14.73 -10.74 25.80
C ARG A 104 14.41 -11.24 24.39
N GLY A 105 14.27 -10.32 23.45
CA GLY A 105 13.98 -10.64 22.06
C GLY A 105 12.53 -10.88 21.76
N THR A 106 11.61 -10.68 22.72
CA THR A 106 10.18 -10.81 22.48
C THR A 106 9.39 -9.60 22.97
N VAL A 107 8.22 -9.42 22.38
CA VAL A 107 7.21 -8.45 22.78
C VAL A 107 5.91 -9.20 23.10
N ASP A 108 5.36 -8.93 24.27
CA ASP A 108 4.07 -9.43 24.74
C ASP A 108 3.07 -8.27 24.65
N ILE A 109 2.09 -8.38 23.77
CA ILE A 109 1.13 -7.33 23.44
C ILE A 109 -0.23 -7.75 23.98
N ASP A 110 -0.86 -6.89 24.75
CA ASP A 110 -2.27 -7.00 25.12
C ASP A 110 -3.06 -5.99 24.28
N HIS A 111 -3.58 -6.47 23.14
CA HIS A 111 -4.35 -5.64 22.21
C HIS A 111 -5.81 -5.58 22.65
N ASP A 112 -6.36 -4.36 22.64
CA ASP A 112 -7.72 -4.01 23.06
C ASP A 112 -8.88 -4.83 22.45
N ILE A 113 -8.62 -5.58 21.37
CA ILE A 113 -9.61 -6.29 20.55
C ILE A 113 -9.06 -7.66 20.15
N ASP A 114 -7.82 -7.71 19.66
CA ASP A 114 -7.18 -8.95 19.21
C ASP A 114 -6.63 -9.82 20.35
N GLY A 115 -6.71 -9.34 21.60
CA GLY A 115 -6.24 -10.04 22.78
C GLY A 115 -4.73 -10.11 22.86
N SER A 116 -4.23 -11.17 23.50
CA SER A 116 -2.80 -11.32 23.81
C SER A 116 -2.01 -11.92 22.64
N TRP A 117 -0.90 -11.29 22.28
CA TRP A 117 0.02 -11.71 21.22
C TRP A 117 1.46 -11.71 21.71
N PHE A 118 2.14 -12.84 21.54
CA PHE A 118 3.54 -12.99 21.89
C PHE A 118 4.37 -13.13 20.60
N LEU A 119 5.17 -12.11 20.29
CA LEU A 119 5.94 -12.03 19.05
C LEU A 119 7.44 -11.98 19.35
N GLU A 120 8.23 -12.67 18.54
CA GLU A 120 9.68 -12.53 18.53
C GLU A 120 10.08 -11.28 17.74
N VAL A 121 11.13 -10.59 18.20
CA VAL A 121 11.62 -9.33 17.64
C VAL A 121 13.05 -9.51 17.17
N TYR A 122 13.25 -9.39 15.87
CA TYR A 122 14.57 -9.45 15.25
C TYR A 122 14.93 -8.09 14.64
N ALA A 123 16.13 -7.59 14.95
CA ALA A 123 16.67 -6.42 14.27
C ALA A 123 17.28 -6.89 12.93
N VAL A 124 16.60 -6.60 11.83
CA VAL A 124 17.02 -7.03 10.49
C VAL A 124 18.15 -6.14 9.98
N ASN A 125 18.02 -4.83 10.19
CA ASN A 125 19.07 -3.85 9.92
C ASN A 125 18.80 -2.57 10.71
N ASN A 126 19.57 -1.50 10.44
CA ASN A 126 19.53 -0.25 11.19
C ASN A 126 18.12 0.33 11.43
N ASN A 127 17.21 0.23 10.47
CA ASN A 127 15.86 0.79 10.57
C ASN A 127 14.77 -0.23 10.20
N THR A 128 15.07 -1.52 10.24
CA THR A 128 14.09 -2.56 9.93
C THR A 128 14.08 -3.60 11.04
N ILE A 129 12.88 -3.90 11.54
CA ILE A 129 12.66 -5.01 12.45
C ILE A 129 11.74 -6.02 11.81
N GLU A 130 11.85 -7.26 12.25
CA GLU A 130 10.89 -8.32 12.01
C GLU A 130 10.14 -8.59 13.31
N LEU A 131 8.82 -8.57 13.23
CA LEU A 131 7.93 -9.13 14.25
C LEU A 131 7.45 -10.49 13.76
N TYR A 132 7.91 -11.54 14.42
CA TYR A 132 7.67 -12.92 14.02
C TYR A 132 6.70 -13.61 14.99
N ASP A 133 5.62 -14.14 14.44
CA ASP A 133 4.69 -15.02 15.14
C ASP A 133 5.07 -16.48 14.90
N ALA A 134 5.72 -17.07 15.90
CA ALA A 134 6.15 -18.47 15.87
C ALA A 134 4.98 -19.47 15.82
N SER A 135 3.76 -19.06 16.23
CA SER A 135 2.61 -19.97 16.26
C SER A 135 2.06 -20.26 14.87
N THR A 136 2.17 -19.29 13.96
CA THR A 136 1.69 -19.39 12.59
C THR A 136 2.79 -19.35 11.53
N ASP A 137 4.06 -19.26 11.95
CA ASP A 137 5.22 -19.10 11.07
C ASP A 137 5.04 -17.88 10.14
N THR A 138 4.72 -16.73 10.75
CA THR A 138 4.38 -15.50 10.03
C THR A 138 5.27 -14.35 10.47
N SER A 139 5.90 -13.67 9.52
CA SER A 139 6.81 -12.54 9.74
C SER A 139 6.24 -11.25 9.18
N TYR A 140 6.20 -10.19 9.98
CA TYR A 140 5.93 -8.83 9.52
C TYR A 140 7.21 -7.99 9.58
N TYR A 141 7.56 -7.35 8.47
CA TYR A 141 8.72 -6.45 8.40
C TYR A 141 8.28 -5.01 8.55
N LEU A 142 8.86 -4.33 9.54
CA LEU A 142 8.50 -2.98 9.92
C LEU A 142 9.69 -2.05 9.70
N LYS A 143 9.48 -0.92 9.03
CA LYS A 143 10.50 0.09 8.75
C LYS A 143 10.35 1.29 9.68
N GLY A 144 11.40 1.60 10.42
CA GLY A 144 11.43 2.64 11.43
C GLY A 144 11.70 4.04 10.85
N TYR A 145 10.93 5.02 11.31
CA TYR A 145 11.03 6.42 10.92
C TYR A 145 10.90 7.37 12.12
N ARG A 146 11.50 8.55 11.99
CA ARG A 146 11.20 9.69 12.86
C ARG A 146 9.96 10.40 12.35
N ILE A 147 9.07 10.83 13.24
CA ILE A 147 7.75 11.35 12.88
C ILE A 147 7.82 12.59 11.97
N ASN A 148 8.83 13.44 12.20
CA ASN A 148 9.06 14.67 11.43
C ASN A 148 9.72 14.44 10.07
N ASN A 149 10.25 13.25 9.81
CA ASN A 149 10.94 12.88 8.57
C ASN A 149 10.23 11.75 7.82
N PHE A 150 9.04 11.34 8.28
CA PHE A 150 8.29 10.28 7.65
C PHE A 150 7.56 10.83 6.42
N ASP A 151 7.73 10.14 5.29
CA ASP A 151 7.02 10.46 4.05
C ASP A 151 5.61 9.87 4.12
N TYR A 152 4.66 10.69 4.55
CA TYR A 152 3.25 10.29 4.61
C TYR A 152 2.64 10.11 3.21
N ASP A 153 3.12 10.84 2.20
CA ASP A 153 2.63 10.71 0.82
C ASP A 153 2.96 9.33 0.27
N MET A 154 4.15 8.80 0.57
CA MET A 154 4.56 7.43 0.23
C MET A 154 3.53 6.39 0.70
N VAL A 155 2.93 6.57 1.89
CA VAL A 155 1.93 5.62 2.41
C VAL A 155 0.70 5.57 1.48
N PHE A 156 0.24 6.72 0.98
CA PHE A 156 -0.88 6.77 0.02
C PHE A 156 -0.52 6.07 -1.29
N TYR A 157 0.68 6.30 -1.82
CA TYR A 157 1.10 5.67 -3.07
C TYR A 157 1.33 4.16 -2.95
N ASP A 158 1.89 3.69 -1.83
CA ASP A 158 2.09 2.26 -1.56
C ASP A 158 0.75 1.52 -1.37
N ASN A 159 -0.29 2.23 -0.91
CA ASN A 159 -1.59 1.67 -0.58
C ASN A 159 -2.70 2.29 -1.44
N ILE A 160 -2.39 2.68 -2.67
CA ILE A 160 -3.29 3.48 -3.51
C ILE A 160 -4.64 2.80 -3.77
N ASN A 161 -4.67 1.48 -3.95
CA ASN A 161 -5.92 0.75 -4.14
C ASN A 161 -6.82 0.82 -2.89
N TYR A 162 -6.21 0.72 -1.71
CA TYR A 162 -6.93 0.91 -0.45
C TYR A 162 -7.47 2.33 -0.35
N PHE A 163 -6.62 3.33 -0.63
CA PHE A 163 -7.01 4.72 -0.56
C PHE A 163 -8.19 5.07 -1.47
N LEU A 164 -8.21 4.55 -2.71
CA LEU A 164 -9.32 4.74 -3.65
C LEU A 164 -10.64 4.14 -3.14
N GLN A 165 -10.59 3.20 -2.19
CA GLN A 165 -11.74 2.48 -1.62
C GLN A 165 -12.16 3.03 -0.23
N GLU A 166 -11.48 4.05 0.31
CA GLU A 166 -11.82 4.66 1.62
C GLU A 166 -13.07 5.56 1.58
N TYR A 167 -13.60 5.81 0.39
CA TYR A 167 -14.75 6.69 0.17
C TYR A 167 -15.81 5.97 -0.63
N ASP A 168 -17.08 6.17 -0.26
CA ASP A 168 -18.22 5.67 -1.02
C ASP A 168 -18.22 6.17 -2.47
N ALA A 169 -17.77 7.42 -2.69
CA ALA A 169 -17.61 8.00 -4.01
C ALA A 169 -16.54 9.10 -4.04
N TRP A 170 -15.97 9.32 -5.20
CA TRP A 170 -15.09 10.43 -5.55
C TRP A 170 -15.86 11.40 -6.42
N GLU A 171 -16.13 12.61 -5.94
CA GLU A 171 -16.86 13.65 -6.66
C GLU A 171 -15.90 14.60 -7.37
N LYS A 172 -16.13 14.86 -8.66
CA LYS A 172 -15.37 15.83 -9.44
C LYS A 172 -15.63 17.24 -8.92
N ILE A 173 -14.57 17.90 -8.46
CA ILE A 173 -14.62 19.27 -7.95
C ILE A 173 -13.94 20.28 -8.90
N TYR A 174 -13.16 19.78 -9.87
CA TYR A 174 -12.45 20.60 -10.82
C TYR A 174 -12.28 19.89 -12.17
N THR A 175 -12.29 20.68 -13.24
CA THR A 175 -11.87 20.29 -14.58
C THR A 175 -11.11 21.47 -15.16
N SER A 176 -9.92 21.24 -15.68
CA SER A 176 -9.09 22.30 -16.24
C SER A 176 -9.69 22.91 -17.50
N ASN A 177 -9.48 24.20 -17.71
CA ASN A 177 -9.79 24.86 -18.98
C ASN A 177 -8.83 24.49 -20.13
N ALA A 178 -7.81 23.67 -19.84
CA ALA A 178 -6.88 23.13 -20.82
C ALA A 178 -7.33 21.72 -21.25
N GLY A 179 -6.95 21.36 -22.47
CA GLY A 179 -7.17 20.05 -23.05
C GLY A 179 -8.28 19.99 -24.08
N ALA A 180 -8.33 18.89 -24.84
CA ALA A 180 -9.39 18.61 -25.80
C ALA A 180 -10.63 18.05 -25.08
N ILE A 181 -11.82 18.46 -25.54
CA ILE A 181 -13.08 17.93 -25.00
C ILE A 181 -13.16 16.43 -25.28
N ASN A 182 -13.58 15.66 -24.27
CA ASN A 182 -13.78 14.21 -24.34
C ASN A 182 -15.00 13.79 -23.51
N ASP A 183 -15.41 12.52 -23.63
CA ASP A 183 -16.65 12.04 -23.01
C ASP A 183 -16.57 12.01 -21.46
N PHE A 184 -15.39 11.71 -20.91
CA PHE A 184 -15.11 11.71 -19.47
C PHE A 184 -15.30 13.10 -18.82
N ASP A 185 -15.28 14.20 -19.60
CA ASP A 185 -15.61 15.54 -19.12
C ASP A 185 -17.00 15.62 -18.47
N ASN A 186 -17.91 14.69 -18.81
CA ASN A 186 -19.27 14.66 -18.26
C ASN A 186 -19.41 13.78 -17.00
N GLU A 187 -18.42 12.94 -16.68
CA GLU A 187 -18.44 12.05 -15.53
C GLU A 187 -18.10 12.81 -14.25
N ASN A 188 -19.05 12.91 -13.32
CA ASN A 188 -18.92 13.74 -12.12
C ASN A 188 -18.63 12.91 -10.87
N TYR A 189 -18.85 11.60 -10.90
CA TYR A 189 -18.52 10.72 -9.78
C TYR A 189 -17.83 9.45 -10.25
N LEU A 190 -16.87 8.99 -9.46
CA LEU A 190 -16.26 7.68 -9.58
C LEU A 190 -16.45 6.89 -8.28
N GLN A 191 -16.54 5.58 -8.37
CA GLN A 191 -16.46 4.67 -7.22
C GLN A 191 -15.52 3.53 -7.58
N PHE A 192 -14.58 3.21 -6.68
CA PHE A 192 -13.69 2.07 -6.82
C PHE A 192 -14.07 1.01 -5.81
N LEU A 193 -14.26 -0.21 -6.27
CA LEU A 193 -14.55 -1.39 -5.47
C LEU A 193 -13.45 -2.43 -5.71
N PRO A 194 -13.30 -3.47 -4.87
CA PRO A 194 -12.17 -4.40 -4.99
C PRO A 194 -11.92 -5.01 -6.38
N ASN A 195 -12.97 -5.15 -7.21
CA ASN A 195 -12.87 -5.83 -8.50
C ASN A 195 -13.26 -4.96 -9.71
N TYR A 196 -13.92 -3.82 -9.52
CA TYR A 196 -14.50 -3.04 -10.61
C TYR A 196 -14.69 -1.58 -10.18
N PHE A 197 -14.91 -0.70 -11.14
CA PHE A 197 -15.26 0.70 -10.90
C PHE A 197 -16.65 1.02 -11.44
N ARG A 198 -17.19 2.14 -10.98
CA ARG A 198 -18.40 2.75 -11.52
C ARG A 198 -18.19 4.23 -11.74
N SER A 199 -18.92 4.80 -12.69
CA SER A 199 -18.98 6.25 -12.85
C SER A 199 -20.40 6.75 -13.11
N SER A 200 -20.62 8.02 -12.80
CA SER A 200 -21.94 8.67 -12.86
C SER A 200 -21.86 10.03 -13.52
N LEU A 201 -22.86 10.33 -14.34
CA LEU A 201 -23.10 11.63 -14.97
C LEU A 201 -23.95 12.56 -14.09
N ASP A 202 -24.41 12.08 -12.93
CA ASP A 202 -25.24 12.88 -12.03
C ASP A 202 -24.60 14.23 -11.70
N ALA A 203 -25.43 15.23 -11.44
CA ALA A 203 -24.94 16.58 -11.19
C ALA A 203 -24.06 16.65 -9.92
N PRO A 204 -23.08 17.56 -9.86
CA PRO A 204 -22.33 17.84 -8.63
C PRO A 204 -23.26 18.13 -7.44
N ASN A 205 -22.85 17.75 -6.23
CA ASN A 205 -23.59 17.81 -4.96
C ASN A 205 -24.78 16.83 -4.82
N THR A 206 -24.95 15.87 -5.72
CA THR A 206 -25.89 14.76 -5.55
C THR A 206 -25.53 13.99 -4.29
N ASN A 207 -26.55 13.57 -3.52
CA ASN A 207 -26.31 12.76 -2.34
C ASN A 207 -25.76 11.40 -2.76
N VAL A 208 -24.69 10.92 -2.12
CA VAL A 208 -24.04 9.63 -2.45
C VAL A 208 -25.04 8.47 -2.50
N SER A 209 -25.99 8.42 -1.55
CA SER A 209 -27.04 7.38 -1.51
C SER A 209 -28.05 7.44 -2.66
N ASN A 210 -28.08 8.53 -3.42
CA ASN A 210 -28.98 8.75 -4.54
C ASN A 210 -28.26 8.68 -5.90
N LEU A 211 -26.93 8.44 -5.91
CA LEU A 211 -26.17 8.38 -7.16
C LEU A 211 -26.67 7.25 -8.05
N ARG A 212 -26.89 7.57 -9.32
CA ARG A 212 -27.12 6.60 -10.38
C ARG A 212 -25.80 6.34 -11.11
N TRP A 213 -25.33 5.10 -11.04
CA TRP A 213 -24.16 4.66 -11.80
C TRP A 213 -24.55 4.41 -13.26
N ASP A 214 -24.01 5.22 -14.15
CA ASP A 214 -24.30 5.18 -15.59
C ASP A 214 -23.36 4.22 -16.31
N PHE A 215 -22.14 4.07 -15.80
CA PHE A 215 -21.13 3.17 -16.32
C PHE A 215 -20.55 2.28 -15.22
N GLU A 216 -20.14 1.08 -15.62
CA GLU A 216 -19.46 0.08 -14.80
C GLU A 216 -18.42 -0.59 -15.70
N GLY A 217 -17.29 -0.96 -15.12
CA GLY A 217 -16.21 -1.61 -15.86
C GLY A 217 -15.05 -2.01 -14.96
N ASP A 218 -13.99 -2.52 -15.55
CA ASP A 218 -12.77 -2.91 -14.83
C ASP A 218 -11.82 -1.71 -14.71
N TYR A 219 -11.01 -1.67 -13.64
CA TYR A 219 -9.94 -0.69 -13.53
C TYR A 219 -8.63 -1.35 -13.12
N GLN A 220 -7.52 -0.75 -13.56
CA GLN A 220 -6.18 -1.18 -13.17
C GLN A 220 -5.34 0.03 -12.79
N VAL A 221 -4.79 -0.03 -11.58
CA VAL A 221 -3.73 0.89 -11.14
C VAL A 221 -2.37 0.27 -11.42
N TYR A 222 -1.47 1.03 -12.03
CA TYR A 222 -0.09 0.61 -12.28
C TYR A 222 0.91 1.44 -11.49
N ASN A 223 2.00 0.79 -11.09
CA ASN A 223 3.20 1.48 -10.65
C ASN A 223 3.92 2.08 -11.85
N VAL A 224 4.51 3.28 -11.71
CA VAL A 224 5.37 3.85 -12.75
C VAL A 224 6.82 3.50 -12.45
N GLN A 225 7.52 2.97 -13.46
CA GLN A 225 8.91 2.56 -13.30
C GLN A 225 9.79 3.76 -12.92
N GLY A 226 10.41 3.69 -11.74
CA GLY A 226 11.33 4.72 -11.25
C GLY A 226 10.67 5.96 -10.65
N ASP A 227 9.34 5.96 -10.49
CA ASP A 227 8.60 7.09 -9.90
C ASP A 227 7.57 6.59 -8.88
N ASN A 228 7.92 6.72 -7.60
CA ASN A 228 7.05 6.29 -6.50
C ASN A 228 5.96 7.32 -6.16
N SER A 229 6.01 8.51 -6.78
CA SER A 229 5.08 9.62 -6.54
C SER A 229 4.05 9.78 -7.66
N LEU A 230 3.94 8.77 -8.53
CA LEU A 230 3.00 8.71 -9.63
C LEU A 230 2.47 7.29 -9.76
N LYS A 231 1.16 7.18 -9.94
CA LYS A 231 0.52 5.97 -10.45
C LYS A 231 -0.12 6.28 -11.79
N THR A 232 -0.46 5.24 -12.52
CA THR A 232 -1.38 5.39 -13.64
C THR A 232 -2.62 4.56 -13.40
N LEU A 233 -3.75 5.04 -13.91
CA LEU A 233 -5.06 4.43 -13.78
C LEU A 233 -5.60 4.21 -15.18
N THR A 234 -6.01 2.98 -15.48
CA THR A 234 -6.79 2.67 -16.67
C THR A 234 -8.21 2.31 -16.24
N LEU A 235 -9.20 2.97 -16.83
CA LEU A 235 -10.62 2.66 -16.69
C LEU A 235 -11.05 1.96 -17.99
N ASP A 236 -11.48 0.71 -17.92
CA ASP A 236 -11.95 -0.08 -19.05
C ASP A 236 -13.47 -0.18 -19.00
N TYR A 237 -14.16 0.49 -19.92
CA TYR A 237 -15.62 0.55 -19.98
C TYR A 237 -16.21 -0.61 -20.79
N ASP A 238 -15.55 -1.77 -20.79
CA ASP A 238 -15.85 -2.99 -21.55
C ASP A 238 -15.94 -2.76 -23.07
N PHE A 239 -17.10 -2.28 -23.54
CA PHE A 239 -17.43 -2.11 -24.96
C PHE A 239 -17.19 -0.69 -25.47
N PHE A 240 -16.93 0.27 -24.58
CA PHE A 240 -16.84 1.70 -24.92
C PHE A 240 -15.40 2.22 -25.04
N GLY A 241 -14.41 1.35 -24.83
CA GLY A 241 -12.99 1.72 -24.84
C GLY A 241 -12.47 2.04 -23.44
N ASN A 242 -11.26 2.57 -23.39
CA ASN A 242 -10.51 2.73 -22.15
C ASN A 242 -10.03 4.17 -22.01
N ASP A 243 -10.15 4.71 -20.81
CA ASP A 243 -9.50 5.98 -20.45
C ASP A 243 -8.23 5.72 -19.64
N TYR A 244 -7.19 6.49 -19.93
CA TYR A 244 -5.89 6.39 -19.29
C TYR A 244 -5.54 7.70 -18.59
N PHE A 245 -5.17 7.60 -17.31
CA PHE A 245 -4.84 8.74 -16.47
C PHE A 245 -3.51 8.56 -15.74
N GLU A 246 -2.80 9.68 -15.55
CA GLU A 246 -1.84 9.85 -14.47
C GLU A 246 -2.63 10.17 -13.18
N LEU A 247 -2.41 9.38 -12.13
CA LEU A 247 -3.10 9.50 -10.84
C LEU A 247 -2.14 10.09 -9.81
N TYR A 248 -2.56 11.21 -9.22
CA TYR A 248 -1.86 11.90 -8.14
C TYR A 248 -2.72 11.97 -6.89
N VAL A 249 -2.06 11.84 -5.74
CA VAL A 249 -2.64 12.13 -4.43
C VAL A 249 -2.31 13.57 -4.07
N ILE A 250 -3.34 14.41 -3.91
CA ILE A 250 -3.18 15.82 -3.51
C ILE A 250 -3.18 15.94 -1.99
N ASN A 251 -4.09 15.21 -1.33
CA ASN A 251 -4.15 15.07 0.13
C ASN A 251 -5.00 13.83 0.48
N ASP A 252 -5.19 13.62 1.79
CA ASP A 252 -5.97 12.53 2.38
C ASP A 252 -7.45 12.45 1.97
N SER A 253 -7.97 13.41 1.19
CA SER A 253 -9.35 13.43 0.71
C SER A 253 -9.50 13.86 -0.76
N THR A 254 -8.40 14.09 -1.47
CA THR A 254 -8.42 14.64 -2.84
C THR A 254 -7.39 13.93 -3.71
N ILE A 255 -7.85 13.42 -4.85
CA ILE A 255 -7.00 12.88 -5.92
C ILE A 255 -7.11 13.77 -7.15
N GLU A 256 -6.10 13.67 -8.01
CA GLU A 256 -6.08 14.30 -9.31
C GLU A 256 -5.85 13.24 -10.38
N LEU A 257 -6.65 13.31 -11.44
CA LEU A 257 -6.53 12.50 -12.65
C LEU A 257 -6.15 13.41 -13.80
N TYR A 258 -4.95 13.24 -14.34
CA TYR A 258 -4.53 13.93 -15.55
C TYR A 258 -4.68 12.98 -16.74
N HIS A 259 -5.48 13.37 -17.74
CA HIS A 259 -5.72 12.62 -18.96
C HIS A 259 -4.71 13.03 -20.04
N PRO A 260 -3.67 12.23 -20.32
CA PRO A 260 -2.53 12.71 -21.11
C PRO A 260 -2.86 12.95 -22.59
N ASP A 261 -3.82 12.20 -23.15
CA ASP A 261 -4.19 12.30 -24.56
C ASP A 261 -4.97 13.58 -24.86
N SER A 262 -5.87 13.99 -23.95
CA SER A 262 -6.57 15.27 -24.08
C SER A 262 -5.77 16.44 -23.52
N GLY A 263 -4.92 16.20 -22.52
CA GLY A 263 -4.27 17.25 -21.73
C GLY A 263 -5.16 17.85 -20.63
N THR A 264 -6.30 17.22 -20.31
CA THR A 264 -7.23 17.69 -19.29
C THR A 264 -6.84 17.20 -17.90
N THR A 265 -6.95 18.05 -16.89
CA THR A 265 -6.82 17.68 -15.47
C THR A 265 -8.19 17.69 -14.80
N TYR A 266 -8.48 16.67 -14.01
CA TYR A 266 -9.64 16.55 -13.16
C TYR A 266 -9.21 16.39 -11.70
N GLU A 267 -9.87 17.08 -10.77
CA GLU A 267 -9.69 16.80 -9.33
C GLU A 267 -10.96 16.21 -8.77
N PHE A 268 -10.80 15.17 -7.97
CA PHE A 268 -11.89 14.47 -7.31
C PHE A 268 -11.71 14.49 -5.80
N LYS A 269 -12.79 14.79 -5.08
CA LYS A 269 -12.84 14.80 -3.62
C LYS A 269 -13.65 13.62 -3.10
N GLY A 270 -13.11 12.93 -2.09
CA GLY A 270 -13.79 11.84 -1.41
C GLY A 270 -15.08 12.29 -0.72
N ARG A 271 -16.15 11.51 -0.90
CA ARG A 271 -17.49 11.67 -0.32
C ARG A 271 -17.89 10.38 0.37
N GLY A 272 -18.54 10.50 1.53
CA GLY A 272 -18.89 9.34 2.35
C GLY A 272 -17.62 8.62 2.83
N TYR A 273 -16.78 9.35 3.58
CA TYR A 273 -15.61 8.73 4.21
C TYR A 273 -16.11 7.57 5.07
N ILE A 274 -15.58 6.40 4.80
CA ILE A 274 -15.95 5.21 5.52
C ILE A 274 -15.09 5.21 6.78
N GLU A 275 -15.57 5.87 7.83
CA GLU A 275 -14.90 5.85 9.12
C GLU A 275 -15.14 4.48 9.76
N TYR A 276 -14.21 3.54 9.56
CA TYR A 276 -14.36 2.26 10.23
C TYR A 276 -13.86 2.36 11.67
N LEU A 277 -14.79 2.72 12.55
CA LEU A 277 -14.63 2.74 13.99
C LEU A 277 -14.55 1.33 14.57
N LYS A 278 -13.93 1.22 15.74
CA LYS A 278 -14.04 0.07 16.65
C LYS A 278 -15.53 -0.21 16.89
N SER A 279 -16.00 -1.40 16.53
CA SER A 279 -17.33 -1.88 16.89
C SER A 279 -17.23 -2.91 18.00
N ASP A 280 -18.17 -2.93 18.94
CA ASP A 280 -18.25 -3.96 19.98
C ASP A 280 -18.42 -5.39 19.39
N SER A 281 -18.76 -5.47 18.09
CA SER A 281 -18.94 -6.71 17.31
C SER A 281 -17.67 -7.19 16.59
N GLY A 282 -16.52 -6.52 16.75
CA GLY A 282 -15.26 -6.90 16.10
C GLY A 282 -14.89 -5.98 14.92
N TYR A 283 -13.91 -6.42 14.14
CA TYR A 283 -13.40 -5.68 12.97
C TYR A 283 -14.29 -5.86 11.74
N ASP A 284 -14.33 -4.83 10.90
CA ASP A 284 -14.77 -5.00 9.52
C ASP A 284 -13.64 -5.70 8.72
N GLU A 285 -13.94 -6.85 8.13
CA GLU A 285 -13.00 -7.60 7.28
C GLU A 285 -12.61 -6.82 6.02
N SER A 286 -13.39 -5.82 5.61
CA SER A 286 -13.06 -4.93 4.50
C SER A 286 -11.76 -4.13 4.73
N LYS A 287 -11.36 -3.92 5.99
CA LYS A 287 -10.13 -3.20 6.39
C LYS A 287 -8.86 -4.01 6.31
N LYS A 288 -8.97 -5.30 6.03
CA LYS A 288 -7.81 -6.16 5.97
C LYS A 288 -6.93 -5.71 4.80
N ARG A 289 -5.75 -5.16 5.12
CA ARG A 289 -4.75 -4.93 4.08
C ARG A 289 -4.34 -6.29 3.55
N SER A 290 -4.01 -6.34 2.28
CA SER A 290 -3.58 -7.53 1.57
C SER A 290 -2.39 -7.13 0.74
N LYS A 291 -1.57 -8.11 0.40
CA LYS A 291 -0.46 -7.87 -0.50
C LYS A 291 -1.03 -7.43 -1.84
N THR A 292 -0.69 -6.21 -2.24
CA THR A 292 -1.10 -5.67 -3.54
C THR A 292 0.14 -5.58 -4.41
N SER A 293 0.08 -6.21 -5.58
CA SER A 293 1.13 -6.08 -6.59
C SER A 293 0.50 -5.44 -7.81
N ASN A 294 0.61 -4.11 -7.87
CA ASN A 294 0.24 -3.40 -9.08
C ASN A 294 1.25 -3.74 -10.19
N PRO A 295 0.78 -4.06 -11.40
CA PRO A 295 1.65 -4.18 -12.56
C PRO A 295 2.44 -2.89 -12.76
N THR A 296 3.64 -3.01 -13.30
CA THR A 296 4.51 -1.84 -13.57
C THR A 296 4.37 -1.43 -15.03
N MET A 297 4.15 -0.14 -15.25
CA MET A 297 4.14 0.47 -16.57
C MET A 297 5.39 1.34 -16.78
N ASN A 298 6.01 1.21 -17.94
CA ASN A 298 7.14 2.04 -18.34
C ASN A 298 6.65 3.21 -19.21
N VAL A 299 6.26 4.29 -18.54
CA VAL A 299 5.75 5.52 -19.16
C VAL A 299 6.48 6.73 -18.60
N GLU A 300 6.64 7.74 -19.44
CA GLU A 300 7.15 9.03 -19.02
C GLU A 300 6.01 9.89 -18.48
N ARG A 301 6.21 10.45 -17.28
CA ARG A 301 5.33 11.47 -16.70
C ARG A 301 5.11 12.62 -17.69
N LYS A 302 3.86 12.93 -17.99
CA LYS A 302 3.45 13.97 -18.93
C LYS A 302 3.10 15.27 -18.23
N LYS A 303 2.52 15.22 -17.03
CA LYS A 303 2.29 16.43 -16.24
C LYS A 303 3.50 16.79 -15.36
N ALA A 304 4.06 17.97 -15.59
CA ALA A 304 5.07 18.52 -14.67
C ALA A 304 4.41 18.90 -13.35
N LYS A 305 5.06 18.58 -12.22
CA LYS A 305 4.62 18.92 -10.87
C LYS A 305 4.76 20.42 -10.60
#